data_AF-A0A2V6DH83-F1
#
_entry.id   AF-A0A2V6DH83-F1
#
_cell.length_a   1.000
_cell.length_b   1.000
_cell.length_c   1.000
_cell.angle_alpha   90.00
_cell.angle_beta   90.00
_cell.angle_gamma   90.00
#
_symmetry.space_group_name_H-M   'P 1'
#
loop_
_entity.id
_entity.type
_entity.pdbx_description
1 polymer ?
#
loop_
_entity_poly.entity_id
_entity_poly.type
_entity_poly.pdbx_seq_one_letter_code
_entity_poly.pdbx_strand_id
1 'polypeptide(L)'
;MSAIDTAKEIARIASTATLGKDVIDLLEKKVTLLTEQVTTLETQNTDLKQKVANLGQQLAGVPPKGELHPDAVRLLKLLFEHDEGLTVSETARALGISKGMAQYHYDVLLDAEMVGLRLITLMGDKLTLLLKPTGRAYLVEHGHI
;
A
#
# COMPACT_ATOMS: atom_id res chain seq x y z
N MET A 1 -34.33 -0.59 -12.91
CA MET A 1 -35.46 -1.27 -12.25
C MET A 1 -35.10 -1.37 -10.78
N SER A 2 -35.85 -0.69 -9.91
CA SER A 2 -35.59 -0.67 -8.47
C SER A 2 -35.98 -2.02 -7.83
N ALA A 3 -35.42 -2.36 -6.68
CA ALA A 3 -35.86 -3.52 -5.89
C ALA A 3 -37.38 -3.50 -5.62
N ILE A 4 -37.95 -2.29 -5.47
CA ILE A 4 -39.40 -2.06 -5.32
C ILE A 4 -40.18 -2.42 -6.59
N ASP A 5 -39.61 -2.22 -7.77
CA ASP A 5 -40.25 -2.55 -9.05
C ASP A 5 -40.29 -4.07 -9.24
N THR A 6 -39.18 -4.75 -8.92
CA THR A 6 -39.10 -6.23 -8.93
C THR A 6 -40.05 -6.84 -7.90
N ALA A 7 -40.17 -6.24 -6.72
CA ALA A 7 -41.07 -6.66 -5.67
C ALA A 7 -42.55 -6.62 -6.11
N LYS A 8 -42.97 -5.52 -6.72
CA LYS A 8 -44.34 -5.35 -7.24
C LYS A 8 -44.67 -6.35 -8.34
N GLU A 9 -43.71 -6.65 -9.21
CA GLU A 9 -43.93 -7.60 -10.31
C GLU A 9 -44.06 -9.05 -9.81
N ILE A 10 -43.27 -9.44 -8.80
CA ILE A 10 -43.40 -10.76 -8.15
C ILE A 10 -44.78 -10.92 -7.49
N ALA A 11 -45.28 -9.90 -6.79
CA ALA A 11 -46.61 -9.94 -6.19
C ALA A 11 -47.73 -10.08 -7.24
N ARG A 12 -47.59 -9.41 -8.38
CA ARG A 12 -48.48 -9.56 -9.55
C ARG A 12 -48.47 -10.98 -10.13
N ILE A 13 -47.29 -11.57 -10.30
CA ILE A 13 -47.14 -12.93 -10.84
C ILE A 13 -47.74 -13.95 -9.86
N ALA A 14 -47.50 -13.79 -8.55
CA ALA A 14 -48.07 -14.67 -7.54
C ALA A 14 -49.60 -14.66 -7.54
N SER A 15 -50.21 -13.48 -7.74
CA SER A 15 -51.66 -13.30 -7.82
C SER A 15 -52.28 -13.91 -9.08
N THR A 16 -51.53 -14.02 -10.18
CA THR A 16 -52.02 -14.57 -11.46
C THR A 16 -51.76 -16.07 -11.61
N ALA A 17 -50.88 -16.66 -10.80
CA ALA A 17 -50.48 -18.07 -10.87
C ALA A 17 -51.41 -19.05 -10.13
N THR A 18 -52.62 -18.65 -9.70
CA THR A 18 -53.55 -19.48 -8.89
C THR A 18 -52.91 -20.06 -7.62
N LEU A 19 -51.95 -19.34 -7.03
CA LEU A 19 -51.36 -19.71 -5.75
C LEU A 19 -52.36 -19.48 -4.61
N GLY A 20 -52.35 -20.38 -3.62
CA GLY A 20 -53.15 -20.20 -2.41
C GLY A 20 -52.75 -18.91 -1.67
N LYS A 21 -53.71 -18.27 -1.00
CA LYS A 21 -53.53 -17.01 -0.28
C LYS A 21 -52.30 -17.02 0.65
N ASP A 22 -52.09 -18.11 1.39
CA ASP A 22 -50.94 -18.26 2.30
C ASP A 22 -49.58 -18.20 1.58
N VAL A 23 -49.52 -18.71 0.34
CA VAL A 23 -48.32 -18.67 -0.49
C VAL A 23 -48.06 -17.25 -0.99
N ILE A 24 -49.12 -16.53 -1.38
CA ILE A 24 -49.04 -15.13 -1.79
C ILE A 24 -48.56 -14.26 -0.62
N ASP A 25 -49.18 -14.40 0.54
CA ASP A 25 -48.83 -13.64 1.76
C ASP A 25 -47.37 -13.93 2.20
N LEU A 26 -46.88 -15.18 2.04
CA LEU A 26 -45.49 -15.54 2.31
C LEU A 26 -44.51 -14.92 1.30
N LEU A 27 -44.87 -14.91 0.01
CA LEU A 27 -44.04 -14.32 -1.04
C LEU A 27 -43.92 -12.80 -0.86
N GLU A 28 -45.01 -12.11 -0.56
CA GLU A 28 -45.00 -10.67 -0.28
C GLU A 28 -44.08 -10.31 0.90
N LYS A 29 -44.14 -11.09 1.99
CA LYS A 29 -43.24 -10.92 3.14
C LYS A 29 -41.77 -11.11 2.76
N LYS A 30 -41.44 -12.18 2.01
CA LYS A 30 -40.07 -12.45 1.57
C LYS A 30 -39.55 -11.35 0.65
N VAL A 31 -40.37 -10.88 -0.28
CA VAL A 31 -40.06 -9.79 -1.19
C VAL A 31 -39.79 -8.50 -0.43
N THR A 32 -40.59 -8.20 0.59
CA THR A 32 -40.40 -7.01 1.44
C THR A 32 -39.07 -7.08 2.18
N LEU A 33 -38.77 -8.21 2.84
CA LEU A 33 -37.49 -8.45 3.52
C LEU A 33 -36.29 -8.35 2.58
N LEU A 34 -36.38 -8.92 1.38
CA LEU A 34 -35.32 -8.81 0.37
C LEU A 34 -35.12 -7.37 -0.09
N THR A 35 -36.20 -6.60 -0.24
CA THR A 35 -36.14 -5.19 -0.62
C THR A 35 -35.43 -4.35 0.44
N GLU A 36 -35.74 -4.59 1.72
CA GLU A 36 -35.07 -3.94 2.86
C GLU A 36 -33.57 -4.30 2.92
N GLN A 37 -33.23 -5.57 2.71
CA GLN A 37 -31.84 -6.03 2.67
C GLN A 37 -31.05 -5.39 1.52
N VAL A 38 -31.63 -5.34 0.32
CA VAL A 38 -30.99 -4.70 -0.84
C VAL A 38 -30.74 -3.22 -0.57
N THR A 39 -31.74 -2.51 -0.04
CA THR A 39 -31.60 -1.08 0.30
C THR A 39 -30.50 -0.84 1.33
N THR A 40 -30.39 -1.74 2.33
CA THR A 40 -29.32 -1.70 3.34
C THR A 40 -27.95 -1.92 2.71
N LEU A 41 -27.82 -2.92 1.83
CA LEU A 41 -26.56 -3.21 1.13
C LEU A 41 -26.14 -2.08 0.19
N GLU A 42 -27.08 -1.47 -0.53
CA GLU A 42 -26.81 -0.31 -1.39
C GLU A 42 -26.28 0.88 -0.58
N THR A 43 -26.86 1.12 0.61
CA THR A 43 -26.41 2.16 1.53
C THR A 43 -24.99 1.88 2.03
N GLN A 44 -24.72 0.66 2.50
CA GLN A 44 -23.39 0.25 2.97
C GLN A 44 -22.33 0.32 1.87
N ASN A 45 -22.68 -0.07 0.65
CA ASN A 45 -21.76 0.00 -0.49
C ASN A 45 -21.43 1.45 -0.85
N THR A 46 -22.40 2.36 -0.76
CA THR A 46 -22.18 3.80 -0.97
C THR A 46 -21.24 4.38 0.09
N ASP A 47 -21.46 4.06 1.37
CA ASP A 47 -20.57 4.48 2.47
C ASP A 47 -19.15 3.92 2.30
N LEU A 48 -19.02 2.64 1.94
CA LEU A 48 -17.73 2.02 1.67
C LEU A 48 -16.98 2.70 0.52
N LYS A 49 -17.67 2.98 -0.60
CA LYS A 49 -17.06 3.71 -1.73
C LYS A 49 -16.56 5.08 -1.30
N GLN A 50 -17.32 5.80 -0.48
CA GLN A 50 -16.92 7.11 0.03
C GLN A 50 -15.71 7.00 0.96
N LYS A 51 -15.67 6.01 1.86
CA LYS A 51 -14.51 5.74 2.72
C LYS A 51 -13.27 5.39 1.90
N VAL A 52 -13.39 4.56 0.88
CA VAL A 52 -12.28 4.20 -0.03
C VAL A 52 -11.76 5.43 -0.76
N ALA A 53 -12.64 6.30 -1.27
CA ALA A 53 -12.25 7.54 -1.92
C ALA A 53 -11.50 8.49 -0.97
N ASN A 54 -12.02 8.65 0.26
CA ASN A 54 -11.39 9.48 1.28
C ASN A 54 -10.02 8.93 1.70
N LEU A 55 -9.90 7.62 1.88
CA LEU A 55 -8.61 6.97 2.17
C LEU A 55 -7.63 7.15 1.01
N GLY A 56 -8.09 6.99 -0.24
CA GLY A 56 -7.27 7.23 -1.43
C GLY A 56 -6.72 8.66 -1.48
N GLN A 57 -7.55 9.66 -1.13
CA GLN A 57 -7.11 11.05 -1.04
C GLN A 57 -6.09 11.28 0.08
N GLN A 58 -6.29 10.67 1.26
CA GLN A 58 -5.35 10.75 2.37
C GLN A 58 -4.00 10.08 2.03
N LEU A 59 -4.03 9.00 1.25
CA LEU A 59 -2.84 8.26 0.83
C LEU A 59 -2.08 8.94 -0.32
N ALA A 60 -2.73 9.81 -1.12
CA ALA A 60 -2.09 10.46 -2.27
C ALA A 60 -0.90 11.38 -1.91
N GLY A 61 -0.75 11.78 -0.64
CA GLY A 61 0.38 12.56 -0.13
C GLY A 61 1.34 11.79 0.78
N VAL A 62 1.09 10.50 1.01
CA VAL A 62 1.94 9.64 1.85
C VAL A 62 2.79 8.79 0.90
N PRO A 63 4.13 8.91 0.90
CA PRO A 63 4.97 8.00 0.12
C PRO A 63 4.63 6.56 0.54
N PRO A 64 4.48 5.64 -0.41
CA PRO A 64 4.07 4.27 -0.11
C PRO A 64 5.01 3.69 0.96
N LYS A 65 4.42 2.96 1.91
CA LYS A 65 5.18 2.23 2.94
C LYS A 65 6.24 1.38 2.24
N GLY A 66 7.51 1.75 2.41
CA GLY A 66 8.64 1.07 1.79
C GLY A 66 9.51 1.96 0.89
N GLU A 67 9.00 3.09 0.39
CA GLU A 67 9.83 3.97 -0.43
C GLU A 67 10.84 4.74 0.43
N LEU A 68 12.12 4.44 0.19
CA LEU A 68 13.23 5.18 0.75
C LEU A 68 13.27 6.61 0.23
N HIS A 69 13.78 7.53 1.06
CA HIS A 69 14.11 8.88 0.60
C HIS A 69 15.03 8.82 -0.63
N PRO A 70 14.87 9.69 -1.66
CA PRO A 70 15.66 9.63 -2.88
C PRO A 70 17.18 9.59 -2.67
N ASP A 71 17.69 10.34 -1.68
CA ASP A 71 19.13 10.30 -1.35
C ASP A 71 19.59 8.97 -0.73
N ALA A 72 18.72 8.26 0.00
CA ALA A 72 19.02 6.91 0.48
C ALA A 72 19.03 5.91 -0.68
N VAL A 73 18.13 6.05 -1.66
CA VAL A 73 18.15 5.26 -2.90
C VAL A 73 19.45 5.52 -3.68
N ARG A 74 19.85 6.80 -3.83
CA ARG A 74 21.11 7.18 -4.47
C ARG A 74 22.32 6.60 -3.74
N LEU A 75 22.32 6.59 -2.41
CA LEU A 75 23.35 5.93 -1.62
C LEU A 75 23.42 4.43 -1.89
N LEU A 76 22.28 3.72 -1.89
CA LEU A 76 22.26 2.29 -2.22
C LEU A 76 22.82 2.02 -3.62
N LYS A 77 22.48 2.86 -4.62
CA LYS A 77 23.05 2.77 -5.97
C LYS A 77 24.56 2.96 -5.98
N LEU A 78 25.07 3.98 -5.28
CA LEU A 78 26.52 4.18 -5.15
C LEU A 78 27.19 2.95 -4.53
N LEU A 79 26.63 2.36 -3.49
CA LEU A 79 27.18 1.15 -2.87
C LEU A 79 27.06 -0.09 -3.77
N PHE A 80 26.09 -0.11 -4.70
CA PHE A 80 25.97 -1.17 -5.70
C PHE A 80 27.08 -1.10 -6.74
N GLU A 81 27.53 0.11 -7.10
CA GLU A 81 28.62 0.36 -8.04
C GLU A 81 30.01 0.26 -7.38
N HIS A 82 30.09 0.29 -6.04
CA HIS A 82 31.34 0.32 -5.27
C HIS A 82 31.46 -0.84 -4.27
N ASP A 83 32.11 -1.93 -4.70
CA ASP A 83 32.31 -3.16 -3.89
C ASP A 83 33.12 -2.94 -2.59
N GLU A 84 33.95 -1.90 -2.52
CA GLU A 84 34.78 -1.60 -1.34
C GLU A 84 34.00 -0.89 -0.21
N GLY A 85 32.81 -0.38 -0.52
CA GLY A 85 32.01 0.42 0.39
C GLY A 85 32.48 1.87 0.52
N LEU A 86 31.66 2.70 1.16
CA LEU A 86 31.88 4.15 1.26
C LEU A 86 31.84 4.64 2.70
N THR A 87 32.68 5.62 3.05
CA THR A 87 32.51 6.38 4.31
C THR A 87 31.41 7.42 4.18
N VAL A 88 30.92 7.89 5.34
CA VAL A 88 29.98 9.02 5.44
C VAL A 88 30.48 10.25 4.67
N SER A 89 31.78 10.56 4.76
CA SER A 89 32.38 11.73 4.10
C SER A 89 32.45 11.57 2.57
N GLU A 90 32.74 10.37 2.08
CA GLU A 90 32.75 10.06 0.65
C GLU A 90 31.33 10.09 0.08
N THR A 91 30.36 9.53 0.79
CA THR A 91 28.94 9.60 0.46
C THR A 91 28.44 11.04 0.40
N ALA A 92 28.72 11.84 1.42
CA ALA A 92 28.30 13.25 1.46
C ALA A 92 28.82 14.01 0.24
N ARG A 93 30.09 13.80 -0.11
CA ARG A 93 30.71 14.39 -1.29
C ARG A 93 30.08 13.91 -2.59
N ALA A 94 29.90 12.60 -2.75
CA ALA A 94 29.35 11.99 -3.97
C ALA A 94 27.89 12.39 -4.21
N LEU A 95 27.10 12.53 -3.15
CA LEU A 95 25.68 12.89 -3.24
C LEU A 95 25.43 14.40 -3.29
N GLY A 96 26.42 15.22 -2.94
CA GLY A 96 26.28 16.67 -2.84
C GLY A 96 25.45 17.10 -1.63
N ILE A 97 25.50 16.32 -0.54
CA ILE A 97 24.72 16.54 0.69
C ILE A 97 25.64 16.80 1.89
N SER A 98 25.09 17.31 2.99
CA SER A 98 25.86 17.52 4.21
C SER A 98 26.27 16.20 4.86
N LYS A 99 27.36 16.21 5.64
CA LYS A 99 27.80 15.03 6.41
C LYS A 99 26.71 14.51 7.36
N GLY A 100 25.91 15.41 7.95
CA GLY A 100 24.80 15.04 8.83
C GLY A 100 23.68 14.32 8.07
N MET A 101 23.34 14.78 6.86
CA MET A 101 22.36 14.09 6.01
C MET A 101 22.87 12.73 5.53
N ALA A 102 24.14 12.63 5.17
CA ALA A 102 24.75 11.34 4.83
C ALA A 102 24.70 10.37 6.02
N GLN A 103 25.03 10.84 7.23
CA GLN A 103 24.92 10.04 8.45
C GLN A 103 23.47 9.60 8.71
N TYR A 104 22.50 10.50 8.57
CA TYR A 104 21.09 10.17 8.71
C TYR A 104 20.67 9.04 7.76
N HIS A 105 21.06 9.10 6.48
CA HIS A 105 20.75 8.02 5.53
C HIS A 105 21.52 6.72 5.83
N TYR A 106 22.71 6.80 6.41
CA TYR A 106 23.42 5.62 6.91
C TYR A 106 22.62 4.93 8.01
N ASP A 107 22.17 5.70 9.00
CA ASP A 107 21.42 5.17 10.15
C ASP A 107 20.10 4.52 9.69
N VAL A 108 19.34 5.19 8.81
CA VAL A 108 18.10 4.66 8.24
C VAL A 108 18.33 3.33 7.51
N LEU A 109 19.38 3.23 6.70
CA LEU A 109 19.68 2.02 5.93
C LEU A 109 20.24 0.89 6.80
N LEU A 110 20.96 1.22 7.88
CA LEU A 110 21.44 0.26 8.87
C LEU A 110 20.28 -0.35 9.66
N ASP A 111 19.36 0.51 10.13
CA ASP A 111 18.15 0.09 10.84
C ASP A 111 17.24 -0.79 9.95
N ALA A 112 17.19 -0.48 8.64
CA ALA A 112 16.49 -1.29 7.65
C ALA A 112 17.26 -2.55 7.22
N GLU A 113 18.42 -2.82 7.82
CA GLU A 113 19.34 -3.90 7.47
C GLU A 113 19.77 -3.95 5.99
N MET A 114 19.61 -2.87 5.24
CA MET A 114 19.93 -2.80 3.80
C MET A 114 21.42 -2.65 3.53
N VAL A 115 22.17 -2.23 4.54
CA VAL A 115 23.62 -2.03 4.51
C VAL A 115 24.26 -2.57 5.79
N GLY A 116 25.58 -2.79 5.76
CA GLY A 116 26.37 -3.23 6.91
C GLY A 116 27.64 -2.42 7.08
N LEU A 117 28.27 -2.52 8.24
CA LEU A 117 29.53 -1.85 8.55
C LEU A 117 30.72 -2.76 8.29
N ARG A 118 31.79 -2.20 7.69
CA ARG A 118 33.10 -2.84 7.60
C ARG A 118 34.16 -1.89 8.15
N LEU A 119 35.00 -2.42 9.03
CA LEU A 119 36.21 -1.75 9.47
C LEU A 119 37.35 -2.14 8.54
N ILE A 120 38.03 -1.14 7.95
CA ILE A 120 39.26 -1.34 7.18
C ILE A 120 40.40 -0.68 7.96
N THR A 121 41.46 -1.44 8.25
CA THR A 121 42.58 -1.03 9.11
C THR A 121 43.88 -0.71 8.35
N LEU A 122 43.87 -0.80 7.01
CA LEU A 122 45.08 -0.70 6.18
C LEU A 122 45.71 0.71 6.10
N MET A 123 44.96 1.79 6.42
CA MET A 123 45.47 3.18 6.44
C MET A 123 44.74 4.04 7.49
N GLY A 124 44.65 3.52 8.72
CA GLY A 124 43.83 4.09 9.79
C GLY A 124 42.42 3.48 9.82
N ASP A 125 41.75 3.58 10.97
CA ASP A 125 40.43 2.99 11.19
C ASP A 125 39.37 3.69 10.33
N LYS A 126 39.08 3.13 9.16
CA LYS A 126 38.06 3.64 8.23
C LYS A 126 36.84 2.73 8.28
N LEU A 127 35.73 3.27 8.80
CA LEU A 127 34.44 2.58 8.84
C LEU A 127 33.68 2.85 7.53
N THR A 128 33.51 1.81 6.70
CA THR A 128 32.77 1.90 5.43
C THR A 128 31.43 1.18 5.53
N LEU A 129 30.46 1.68 4.77
CA LEU A 129 29.17 1.03 4.56
C LEU A 129 29.28 0.07 3.36
N LEU A 130 28.70 -1.12 3.48
CA LEU A 130 28.62 -2.11 2.40
C LEU A 130 27.17 -2.47 2.12
N LEU A 131 26.87 -2.73 0.85
CA LEU A 131 25.53 -3.14 0.44
C LEU A 131 25.23 -4.60 0.85
N LYS A 132 24.13 -4.82 1.58
CA LYS A 132 23.64 -6.16 1.95
C LYS A 132 22.66 -6.73 0.90
N PRO A 133 22.37 -8.04 0.91
CA PRO A 133 21.40 -8.66 0.00
C PRO A 133 20.01 -7.98 0.01
N THR A 134 19.54 -7.56 1.17
CA THR A 134 18.29 -6.81 1.38
C THR A 134 18.28 -5.47 0.64
N GLY A 135 19.38 -4.71 0.69
CA GLY A 135 19.52 -3.47 -0.08
C GLY A 135 19.59 -3.69 -1.59
N ARG A 136 20.22 -4.79 -2.04
CA ARG A 136 20.20 -5.18 -3.46
C ARG A 136 18.80 -5.57 -3.92
N ALA A 137 18.09 -6.38 -3.14
CA ALA A 137 16.71 -6.77 -3.43
C ALA A 137 15.82 -5.53 -3.57
N TYR A 138 15.93 -4.58 -2.64
CA TYR A 138 15.21 -3.31 -2.72
C TYR A 138 15.43 -2.59 -4.06
N LEU A 139 16.70 -2.44 -4.50
CA LEU A 139 17.01 -1.77 -5.76
C LEU A 139 16.39 -2.48 -6.98
N VAL A 140 16.39 -3.82 -7.00
CA VAL A 140 15.81 -4.61 -8.10
C VAL A 140 14.28 -4.54 -8.09
N GLU A 141 13.66 -4.78 -6.93
CA GLU A 141 12.20 -4.84 -6.78
C GLU A 141 11.52 -3.50 -7.10
N HIS A 142 12.22 -2.39 -6.86
CA HIS A 142 11.73 -1.03 -7.10
C HIS A 142 12.24 -0.43 -8.42
N GLY A 143 12.87 -1.23 -9.29
CA GLY A 143 13.29 -0.81 -10.65
C GLY A 143 14.34 0.30 -10.66
N HIS A 144 15.22 0.31 -9.65
CA HIS A 144 16.27 1.30 -9.50
C HIS A 144 17.58 0.91 -10.22
N ILE A 145 17.72 -0.36 -10.60
CA ILE A 145 18.82 -0.93 -11.40
C ILE A 145 18.27 -1.89 -12.46
#